data_AF-K9T364-F1
#
_entry.id   AF-K9T364-F1
#
_cell.length_a   1.000
_cell.length_b   1.000
_cell.length_c   1.000
_cell.angle_alpha   90.00
_cell.angle_beta   90.00
_cell.angle_gamma   90.00
#
_symmetry.space_group_name_H-M   'P 1'
#
loop_
_entity.id
_entity.type
_entity.pdbx_description
1 polymer ?
#
loop_
_entity_poly.entity_id
_entity_poly.type
_entity_poly.pdbx_seq_one_letter_code
_entity_poly.pdbx_strand_id
1 'polypeptide(L)'
;MLSLKNLLVTFSIVIFITLASGLGLVAPAEATTVSFQWTGKAGYSAKGLFSYDPPTVPTIVSEKGAGKTNVLQSLVVTFYTPSGAPIGTYDNVVNGVAQGHFFEFNFDPTTQQIVGRVDLGGELAGEIYLKGTVDDELSLFSVDKSGFERIIDRGSDSLAAFRQVSS
;
A
#
# COMPACT_ATOMS: atom_id res chain seq x y z
N MET A 1 -75.42 43.51 7.35
CA MET A 1 -74.55 42.86 6.35
C MET A 1 -73.25 42.43 7.04
N LEU A 2 -73.13 41.16 7.41
CA LEU A 2 -71.88 40.38 7.45
C LEU A 2 -72.27 38.90 7.50
N SER A 3 -71.77 38.12 6.55
CA SER A 3 -72.18 36.74 6.24
C SER A 3 -71.32 35.71 6.96
N LEU A 4 -71.93 34.54 7.21
CA LEU A 4 -71.42 33.28 7.76
C LEU A 4 -70.03 32.83 7.27
N LYS A 5 -69.46 31.92 8.09
CA LYS A 5 -68.30 31.02 7.92
C LYS A 5 -67.09 31.57 8.70
N ASN A 6 -66.69 30.95 9.80
CA ASN A 6 -65.89 29.73 9.71
C ASN A 6 -66.06 28.78 10.90
N LEU A 7 -66.22 27.53 10.50
CA LEU A 7 -66.35 26.30 11.27
C LEU A 7 -64.99 25.89 11.85
N LEU A 8 -65.02 25.39 13.09
CA LEU A 8 -63.97 24.64 13.79
C LEU A 8 -63.22 23.62 12.91
N VAL A 9 -61.87 23.58 12.96
CA VAL A 9 -61.07 22.36 12.72
C VAL A 9 -59.73 22.37 13.52
N THR A 10 -59.76 21.74 14.68
CA THR A 10 -58.93 20.62 15.20
C THR A 10 -57.39 20.51 15.02
N PHE A 11 -56.72 20.38 16.19
CA PHE A 11 -55.44 19.74 16.60
C PHE A 11 -54.22 19.68 15.65
N SER A 12 -53.12 20.29 16.09
CA SER A 12 -51.76 19.96 15.63
C SER A 12 -51.01 19.22 16.74
N ILE A 13 -50.85 17.91 16.59
CA ILE A 13 -49.91 17.12 17.39
C ILE A 13 -48.55 17.21 16.70
N VAL A 14 -47.59 17.85 17.36
CA VAL A 14 -46.18 17.87 16.92
C VAL A 14 -45.46 16.77 17.70
N ILE A 15 -45.13 15.66 17.03
CA ILE A 15 -44.25 14.63 17.57
C ILE A 15 -42.82 15.00 17.16
N PHE A 16 -42.02 15.44 18.12
CA PHE A 16 -40.56 15.50 17.97
C PHE A 16 -39.99 14.12 18.32
N ILE A 17 -39.71 13.30 17.31
CA ILE A 17 -38.81 12.16 17.47
C ILE A 17 -37.41 12.67 17.14
N THR A 18 -36.66 13.02 18.17
CA THR A 18 -35.20 13.16 18.07
C THR A 18 -34.59 11.77 18.11
N LEU A 19 -34.43 11.16 16.94
CA LEU A 19 -33.55 10.01 16.79
C LEU A 19 -32.11 10.54 16.74
N ALA A 20 -31.49 10.66 17.92
CA ALA A 20 -30.05 10.85 18.03
C ALA A 20 -29.37 9.53 17.65
N SER A 21 -29.37 9.20 16.37
CA SER A 21 -28.47 8.20 15.82
C SER A 21 -27.07 8.78 15.98
N GLY A 22 -26.35 8.30 16.99
CA GLY A 22 -24.91 8.45 17.07
C GLY A 22 -24.30 7.79 15.84
N LEU A 23 -24.25 8.53 14.72
CA LEU A 23 -23.33 8.26 13.65
C LEU A 23 -21.97 8.59 14.24
N GLY A 24 -21.35 7.59 14.85
CA GLY A 24 -19.90 7.54 14.91
C GLY A 24 -19.44 7.64 13.47
N LEU A 25 -19.10 8.85 13.04
CA LEU A 25 -18.34 9.08 11.83
C LEU A 25 -17.02 8.39 12.08
N VAL A 26 -16.94 7.10 11.75
CA VAL A 26 -15.65 6.46 11.51
C VAL A 26 -15.16 7.20 10.28
N ALA A 27 -14.30 8.19 10.48
CA ALA A 27 -13.61 8.82 9.36
C ALA A 27 -13.03 7.66 8.53
N PRO A 28 -13.19 7.68 7.19
CA PRO A 28 -12.52 6.69 6.37
C PRO A 28 -11.04 6.73 6.76
N ALA A 29 -10.47 5.57 7.09
CA ALA A 29 -9.03 5.50 7.25
C ALA A 29 -8.43 5.97 5.92
N GLU A 30 -7.84 7.17 5.92
CA GLU A 30 -7.20 7.70 4.72
C GLU A 30 -5.90 6.92 4.53
N ALA A 31 -6.00 5.82 3.79
CA ALA A 31 -4.85 5.04 3.38
C ALA A 31 -3.87 5.98 2.66
N THR A 32 -2.64 6.03 3.14
CA THR A 32 -1.60 6.88 2.55
C THR A 32 -0.88 6.10 1.47
N THR A 33 -0.81 6.68 0.27
CA THR A 33 -0.12 6.09 -0.89
C THR A 33 1.30 6.63 -1.03
N VAL A 34 2.26 5.73 -1.18
CA VAL A 34 3.68 6.03 -1.34
C VAL A 34 4.23 5.24 -2.52
N SER A 35 4.96 5.93 -3.39
CA SER A 35 5.74 5.29 -4.45
C SER A 35 7.20 5.18 -4.07
N PHE A 36 7.89 4.14 -4.51
CA PHE A 36 9.34 4.03 -4.38
C PHE A 36 9.99 3.61 -5.68
N GLN A 37 11.29 3.89 -5.83
CA GLN A 37 12.08 3.35 -6.93
C GLN A 37 13.42 2.77 -6.46
N TRP A 38 13.90 1.80 -7.22
CA TRP A 38 15.25 1.26 -7.16
C TRP A 38 15.86 1.27 -8.55
N THR A 39 17.16 1.55 -8.65
CA THR A 39 17.94 1.44 -9.88
C THR A 39 19.22 0.67 -9.58
N GLY A 40 19.49 -0.39 -10.36
CA GLY A 40 20.71 -1.16 -10.30
C GLY A 40 21.82 -0.57 -11.16
N LYS A 41 23.05 -1.03 -10.94
CA LYS A 41 24.26 -0.57 -11.63
C LYS A 41 24.24 -0.86 -13.13
N ALA A 42 23.59 -1.94 -13.56
CA ALA A 42 23.42 -2.27 -14.97
C ALA A 42 22.21 -1.57 -15.62
N GLY A 43 21.48 -0.74 -14.86
CA GLY A 43 20.36 0.07 -15.35
C GLY A 43 18.99 -0.61 -15.22
N TYR A 44 18.91 -1.84 -14.70
CA TYR A 44 17.61 -2.41 -14.34
C TYR A 44 16.98 -1.58 -13.23
N SER A 45 15.66 -1.52 -13.17
CA SER A 45 14.98 -0.74 -12.14
C SER A 45 13.72 -1.42 -11.62
N ALA A 46 13.30 -1.02 -10.43
CA ALA A 46 12.03 -1.38 -9.84
C ALA A 46 11.26 -0.11 -9.50
N LYS A 47 9.95 -0.10 -9.72
CA LYS A 47 9.03 0.92 -9.22
C LYS A 47 7.93 0.24 -8.44
N GLY A 48 7.71 0.69 -7.22
CA GLY A 48 6.62 0.20 -6.41
C GLY A 48 5.66 1.29 -5.99
N LEU A 49 4.45 0.87 -5.68
CA LEU A 49 3.39 1.69 -5.12
C LEU A 49 2.75 0.89 -4.00
N PHE A 50 2.68 1.48 -2.81
CA PHE A 50 2.01 0.85 -1.68
C PHE A 50 1.10 1.83 -0.97
N SER A 51 0.08 1.29 -0.32
CA SER A 51 -0.79 2.04 0.57
C SER A 51 -0.81 1.42 1.96
N TYR A 52 -0.93 2.24 2.99
CA TYR A 52 -1.00 1.78 4.37
C TYR A 52 -1.96 2.65 5.18
N ASP A 53 -2.59 2.05 6.18
CA ASP A 53 -3.33 2.79 7.19
C ASP A 53 -2.33 3.35 8.22
N PRO A 54 -2.29 4.68 8.44
CA PRO A 54 -1.35 5.26 9.40
C PRO A 54 -1.55 4.65 10.80
N PRO A 55 -0.49 4.10 11.43
CA PRO A 55 -0.62 3.57 12.78
C PRO A 55 -0.88 4.71 13.77
N THR A 56 -1.60 4.41 14.86
CA THR A 56 -1.91 5.39 15.92
C THR A 56 -0.66 5.90 16.63
N VAL A 57 0.41 5.11 16.64
CA VAL A 57 1.76 5.50 17.08
C VAL A 57 2.73 5.22 15.93
N PRO A 58 3.48 6.23 15.43
CA PRO A 58 4.42 6.04 14.34
C PRO A 58 5.54 5.11 14.80
N THR A 59 5.46 3.86 14.32
CA THR A 59 6.45 2.81 14.51
C THR A 59 6.80 2.26 13.14
N ILE A 60 7.98 1.68 13.01
CA ILE A 60 8.38 1.02 11.76
C ILE A 60 7.35 -0.07 11.46
N VAL A 61 6.75 0.04 10.28
CA VAL A 61 5.90 -0.99 9.69
C VAL A 61 6.83 -2.11 9.28
N SER A 62 6.68 -3.29 9.88
CA SER A 62 7.47 -4.47 9.54
C SER A 62 6.49 -5.60 9.20
N GLU A 63 6.52 -6.03 7.94
CA GLU A 63 5.66 -7.08 7.42
C GLU A 63 6.54 -8.21 6.88
N LYS A 64 6.18 -9.46 7.19
CA LYS A 64 6.97 -10.63 6.81
C LYS A 64 6.11 -11.87 6.56
N GLY A 65 6.43 -12.57 5.48
CA GLY A 65 5.75 -13.79 5.05
C GLY A 65 4.36 -13.54 4.50
N ALA A 66 3.71 -14.63 4.09
CA ALA A 66 2.36 -14.59 3.57
C ALA A 66 1.32 -14.43 4.68
N GLY A 67 0.20 -13.78 4.36
CA GLY A 67 -0.93 -13.63 5.27
C GLY A 67 -1.31 -12.18 5.54
N LYS A 68 -2.14 -11.99 6.57
CA LYS A 68 -2.67 -10.67 6.92
C LYS A 68 -1.55 -9.74 7.39
N THR A 69 -1.48 -8.54 6.80
CA THR A 69 -0.56 -7.47 7.20
C THR A 69 -1.10 -6.72 8.41
N ASN A 70 -0.23 -6.00 9.11
CA ASN A 70 -0.63 -5.17 10.26
C ASN A 70 -1.29 -3.87 9.81
N VAL A 71 -0.69 -3.18 8.84
CA VAL A 71 -1.17 -1.87 8.37
C VAL A 71 -1.13 -1.67 6.86
N LEU A 72 -0.39 -2.53 6.15
CA LEU A 72 -0.13 -2.40 4.71
C LEU A 72 -1.35 -2.87 3.91
N GLN A 73 -2.02 -2.00 3.17
CA GLN A 73 -3.27 -2.32 2.45
C GLN A 73 -3.03 -2.87 1.04
N SER A 74 -2.05 -2.30 0.34
CA SER A 74 -1.64 -2.78 -0.99
C SER A 74 -0.16 -2.53 -1.20
N LEU A 75 0.48 -3.39 -1.99
CA LEU A 75 1.84 -3.19 -2.48
C LEU A 75 1.99 -3.88 -3.83
N VAL A 76 2.27 -3.09 -4.86
CA VAL A 76 2.60 -3.58 -6.19
C VAL A 76 4.02 -3.15 -6.53
N VAL A 77 4.79 -4.03 -7.15
CA VAL A 77 6.12 -3.72 -7.69
C VAL A 77 6.19 -4.10 -9.16
N THR A 78 6.75 -3.24 -9.99
CA THR A 78 7.08 -3.52 -11.39
C THR A 78 8.57 -3.38 -11.62
N PHE A 79 9.15 -4.35 -12.32
CA PHE A 79 10.56 -4.36 -12.71
C PHE A 79 10.70 -3.99 -14.19
N TYR A 80 11.82 -3.35 -14.53
CA TYR A 80 12.09 -2.86 -15.87
C TYR A 80 13.52 -3.21 -16.33
N THR A 81 13.68 -3.44 -17.63
CA THR A 81 14.99 -3.51 -18.30
C THR A 81 15.70 -2.14 -18.28
N PRO A 82 16.99 -2.09 -18.62
CA PRO A 82 17.72 -0.84 -18.84
C PRO A 82 17.13 0.05 -19.95
N SER A 83 16.40 -0.52 -20.90
CA SER A 83 15.68 0.25 -21.94
C SER A 83 14.32 0.79 -21.46
N GLY A 84 13.91 0.49 -20.22
CA GLY A 84 12.63 0.91 -19.64
C GLY A 84 11.45 0.01 -19.99
N ALA A 85 11.66 -1.16 -20.59
CA ALA A 85 10.59 -2.11 -20.87
C ALA A 85 10.24 -2.90 -19.60
N PRO A 86 8.96 -3.09 -19.24
CA PRO A 86 8.58 -3.88 -18.07
C PRO A 86 8.91 -5.35 -18.29
N ILE A 87 9.41 -6.02 -17.25
CA ILE A 87 9.78 -7.45 -17.26
C ILE A 87 9.02 -8.29 -16.23
N GLY A 88 8.28 -7.65 -15.32
CA GLY A 88 7.41 -8.32 -14.37
C GLY A 88 6.68 -7.32 -13.48
N THR A 89 5.44 -7.63 -13.12
CA THR A 89 4.63 -6.86 -12.16
C THR A 89 4.02 -7.83 -11.17
N TYR A 90 4.11 -7.50 -9.89
CA TYR A 90 3.72 -8.40 -8.80
C TYR A 90 2.91 -7.66 -7.76
N ASP A 91 1.72 -8.19 -7.48
CA ASP A 91 0.87 -7.75 -6.37
C ASP A 91 1.35 -8.46 -5.09
N ASN A 92 2.34 -7.89 -4.41
CA ASN A 92 2.88 -8.47 -3.19
C ASN A 92 1.89 -8.38 -2.01
N VAL A 93 1.06 -7.35 -1.94
CA VAL A 93 -0.01 -7.20 -0.95
C VAL A 93 -1.31 -6.77 -1.64
N VAL A 94 -2.40 -7.50 -1.38
CA VAL A 94 -3.75 -7.23 -1.89
C VAL A 94 -4.74 -7.22 -0.73
N ASN A 95 -5.47 -6.11 -0.56
CA ASN A 95 -6.50 -5.95 0.47
C ASN A 95 -6.00 -6.34 1.89
N GLY A 96 -4.80 -5.90 2.25
CA GLY A 96 -4.20 -6.21 3.55
C GLY A 96 -3.66 -7.63 3.69
N VAL A 97 -3.44 -8.34 2.58
CA VAL A 97 -2.91 -9.72 2.58
C VAL A 97 -1.67 -9.82 1.71
N ALA A 98 -0.53 -10.12 2.34
CA ALA A 98 0.71 -10.46 1.67
C ALA A 98 0.62 -11.83 0.99
N GLN A 99 1.05 -11.90 -0.27
CA GLN A 99 0.87 -13.07 -1.13
C GLN A 99 2.05 -14.05 -1.06
N GLY A 100 3.29 -13.55 -0.93
CA GLY A 100 4.50 -14.37 -1.01
C GLY A 100 5.00 -14.90 0.34
N HIS A 101 5.48 -16.13 0.37
CA HIS A 101 6.07 -16.78 1.54
C HIS A 101 7.36 -16.11 2.03
N PHE A 102 8.12 -15.52 1.11
CA PHE A 102 9.37 -14.84 1.41
C PHE A 102 9.23 -13.32 1.55
N PHE A 103 8.01 -12.79 1.40
CA PHE A 103 7.73 -11.35 1.47
C PHE A 103 8.38 -10.73 2.71
N GLU A 104 9.13 -9.65 2.52
CA GLU A 104 9.71 -8.86 3.61
C GLU A 104 9.65 -7.39 3.21
N PHE A 105 9.01 -6.56 4.03
CA PHE A 105 8.88 -5.13 3.76
C PHE A 105 8.92 -4.35 5.07
N ASN A 106 9.71 -3.29 5.08
CA ASN A 106 9.97 -2.48 6.25
C ASN A 106 9.92 -0.99 5.88
N PHE A 107 9.03 -0.23 6.52
CA PHE A 107 8.80 1.18 6.20
C PHE A 107 8.70 2.02 7.48
N ASP A 108 9.45 3.11 7.53
CA ASP A 108 9.33 4.10 8.59
C ASP A 108 8.37 5.22 8.16
N PRO A 109 7.15 5.29 8.72
CA PRO A 109 6.17 6.32 8.39
C PRO A 109 6.59 7.72 8.85
N THR A 110 7.58 7.83 9.75
CA THR A 110 8.09 9.12 10.25
C THR A 110 9.01 9.78 9.22
N THR A 111 9.98 9.02 8.72
CA THR A 111 10.94 9.49 7.71
C THR A 111 10.44 9.30 6.28
N GLN A 112 9.34 8.55 6.11
CA GLN A 112 8.81 8.10 4.82
C GLN A 112 9.84 7.33 4.00
N GLN A 113 10.62 6.48 4.65
CA GLN A 113 11.66 5.68 4.00
C GLN A 113 11.38 4.19 4.15
N ILE A 114 11.67 3.44 3.10
CA ILE A 114 11.81 1.98 3.21
C ILE A 114 13.19 1.74 3.82
N VAL A 115 13.26 0.88 4.83
CA VAL A 115 14.47 0.68 5.64
C VAL A 115 14.73 -0.80 5.84
N GLY A 116 15.95 -1.19 6.22
CA GLY A 116 16.22 -2.58 6.59
C GLY A 116 16.04 -3.57 5.44
N ARG A 117 15.57 -4.79 5.74
CA ARG A 117 15.46 -5.87 4.74
C ARG A 117 14.23 -5.71 3.86
N VAL A 118 14.38 -6.08 2.59
CA VAL A 118 13.27 -6.22 1.65
C VAL A 118 13.39 -7.50 0.85
N ASP A 119 12.25 -8.07 0.48
CA ASP A 119 12.09 -9.17 -0.47
C ASP A 119 10.73 -8.97 -1.18
N LEU A 120 10.79 -8.42 -2.40
CA LEU A 120 9.63 -7.91 -3.15
C LEU A 120 9.65 -8.45 -4.57
N GLY A 121 8.51 -8.91 -5.09
CA GLY A 121 8.39 -9.52 -6.41
C GLY A 121 7.80 -10.92 -6.36
N GLY A 122 8.21 -11.77 -7.29
CA GLY A 122 7.76 -13.17 -7.36
C GLY A 122 8.61 -14.13 -6.53
N GLU A 123 8.16 -15.38 -6.42
CA GLU A 123 8.81 -16.45 -5.66
C GLU A 123 8.89 -17.78 -6.43
N LEU A 124 8.34 -17.84 -7.65
CA LEU A 124 8.27 -19.03 -8.48
C LEU A 124 9.33 -19.05 -9.58
N ALA A 125 9.54 -20.24 -10.14
CA ALA A 125 10.41 -20.42 -11.29
C ALA A 125 9.96 -19.56 -12.48
N GLY A 126 10.89 -18.81 -13.06
CA GLY A 126 10.64 -17.84 -14.14
C GLY A 126 10.30 -16.43 -13.65
N GLU A 127 10.19 -16.20 -12.35
CA GLU A 127 9.86 -14.88 -11.79
C GLU A 127 11.11 -14.08 -11.38
N ILE A 128 10.86 -12.81 -11.06
CA ILE A 128 11.86 -11.80 -10.73
C ILE A 128 11.49 -11.15 -9.40
N TYR A 129 12.49 -10.87 -8.57
CA TYR A 129 12.30 -10.19 -7.28
C TYR A 129 13.55 -9.41 -6.87
N LEU A 130 13.32 -8.38 -6.06
CA LEU A 130 14.33 -7.52 -5.47
C LEU A 130 14.50 -7.89 -4.00
N LYS A 131 15.73 -8.17 -3.60
CA LYS A 131 16.04 -8.64 -2.24
C LYS A 131 17.33 -8.04 -1.72
N GLY A 132 17.36 -7.80 -0.41
CA GLY A 132 18.58 -7.38 0.30
C GLY A 132 18.27 -6.47 1.47
N THR A 133 19.23 -5.60 1.80
CA THR A 133 19.09 -4.58 2.84
C THR A 133 19.24 -3.20 2.21
N VAL A 134 18.25 -2.33 2.43
CA VAL A 134 18.30 -0.93 1.98
C VAL A 134 19.51 -0.23 2.62
N ASP A 135 20.19 0.62 1.84
CA ASP A 135 21.42 1.33 2.19
C ASP A 135 22.68 0.46 2.42
N ASP A 136 22.61 -0.84 2.10
CA ASP A 136 23.75 -1.76 2.10
C ASP A 136 23.94 -2.37 0.70
N GLU A 137 23.12 -3.36 0.35
CA GLU A 137 23.06 -3.94 -0.99
C GLU A 137 21.66 -4.50 -1.27
N LEU A 138 21.09 -4.08 -2.39
CA LEU A 138 19.91 -4.67 -3.00
C LEU A 138 20.31 -5.32 -4.32
N SER A 139 19.79 -6.52 -4.56
CA SER A 139 20.03 -7.29 -5.78
C SER A 139 18.70 -7.67 -6.43
N LEU A 140 18.65 -7.52 -7.75
CA LEU A 140 17.56 -8.04 -8.57
C LEU A 140 17.91 -9.46 -8.99
N PHE A 141 17.01 -10.40 -8.72
CA PHE A 141 17.18 -11.81 -9.03
C PHE A 141 16.17 -12.25 -10.09
N SER A 142 16.54 -13.27 -10.85
CA SER A 142 15.61 -14.13 -11.59
C SER A 142 15.71 -15.54 -11.06
N VAL A 143 14.59 -16.24 -11.00
CA VAL A 143 14.56 -17.68 -10.74
C VAL A 143 14.52 -18.39 -12.08
N ASP A 144 15.50 -19.24 -12.37
CA ASP A 144 15.47 -20.02 -13.61
C ASP A 144 14.44 -21.17 -13.55
N LYS A 145 14.22 -21.86 -14.67
CA LYS A 145 13.23 -22.96 -14.75
C LYS A 145 13.54 -24.14 -13.83
N SER A 146 14.78 -24.24 -13.34
CA SER A 146 15.19 -25.25 -12.35
C SER A 146 15.00 -24.79 -10.91
N GLY A 147 14.56 -23.55 -10.68
CA GLY A 147 14.38 -22.99 -9.34
C GLY A 147 15.64 -22.34 -8.77
N PHE A 148 16.71 -22.18 -9.55
CA PHE A 148 17.93 -21.53 -9.06
C PHE A 148 17.88 -20.01 -9.26
N GLU A 149 18.24 -19.29 -8.21
CA GLU A 149 18.35 -17.84 -8.23
C GLU A 149 19.60 -17.38 -9.01
N ARG A 150 19.43 -16.36 -9.85
CA ARG A 150 20.51 -15.68 -10.56
C ARG A 150 20.39 -14.18 -10.40
N ILE A 151 21.49 -13.56 -10.02
CA ILE A 151 21.55 -12.10 -9.91
C ILE A 151 21.60 -11.49 -11.31
N ILE A 152 20.66 -10.61 -11.60
CA ILE A 152 20.56 -9.83 -12.83
C ILE A 152 21.30 -8.49 -12.67
N ASP A 153 21.11 -7.84 -11.53
CA ASP A 153 21.70 -6.52 -11.26
C ASP A 153 21.82 -6.30 -9.74
N ARG A 154 22.67 -5.35 -9.34
CA ARG A 154 22.87 -4.96 -7.94
C ARG A 154 23.01 -3.46 -7.82
N GLY A 155 22.58 -2.89 -6.70
CA GLY A 155 22.69 -1.48 -6.39
C GLY A 155 22.79 -1.28 -4.89
N SER A 156 23.60 -0.30 -4.48
CA SER A 156 23.73 0.14 -3.08
C SER A 156 22.91 1.41 -2.81
N ASP A 157 22.05 1.81 -3.75
CA ASP A 157 21.30 3.04 -3.65
C ASP A 157 20.10 2.86 -2.71
N SER A 158 19.77 3.94 -2.01
CA SER A 158 18.57 4.03 -1.18
C SER A 158 17.30 3.86 -2.01
N LEU A 159 16.26 3.27 -1.41
CA LEU A 159 14.92 3.28 -2.01
C LEU A 159 14.32 4.66 -1.82
N ALA A 160 14.35 5.48 -2.87
CA ALA A 160 13.74 6.79 -2.82
C ALA A 160 12.21 6.65 -2.78
N ALA A 161 11.61 6.97 -1.63
CA ALA A 161 10.17 6.92 -1.41
C ALA A 161 9.56 8.33 -1.45
N PHE A 162 8.41 8.44 -2.10
CA PHE A 162 7.71 9.70 -2.34
C PHE A 162 6.24 9.51 -2.04
N ARG A 163 5.70 10.30 -1.10
CA ARG A 163 4.26 10.35 -0.85
C ARG A 163 3.55 10.95 -2.07
N GLN A 164 2.52 10.26 -2.56
CA GLN A 164 1.62 10.88 -3.52
C GLN A 164 0.62 11.75 -2.77
N VAL A 165 0.62 13.05 -3.05
CA VAL A 165 -0.43 13.95 -2.59
C VAL A 165 -1.52 13.89 -3.66
N SER A 166 -2.67 13.32 -3.32
CA SER A 166 -3.87 13.43 -4.14
C SER A 166 -4.24 14.91 -4.25
N SER A 167 -4.14 15.47 -5.46
CA SER A 167 -4.62 16.81 -5.83
C SER A 167 -6.13 16.88 -5.90
#